data_AF-A0AAW2WX88-F1
#
_entry.id   AF-A0AAW2WX88-F1
#
_cell.length_a   1.000
_cell.length_b   1.000
_cell.length_c   1.000
_cell.angle_alpha   90.00
_cell.angle_beta   90.00
_cell.angle_gamma   90.00
#
_symmetry.space_group_name_H-M   'P 1'
#
loop_
_entity.id
_entity.type
_entity.pdbx_description
1 polymer ?
#
loop_
_entity_poly.entity_id
_entity_poly.type
_entity_poly.pdbx_seq_one_letter_code
_entity_poly.pdbx_strand_id
1 'polypeptide(L)'
;MISATKMKMDELALAALTVFSLLFSILWYSWIFKKSKKGTSPCLPGPPGLPILGYLPFLQLNLHHQFAELAKTYGPIYKLHLGSKLTIVISSPALIKEVVRDQDMIFANRDPPIAAVVATGGVDIAWSPYGAYWRGMRKLFVREMLSNNNLQATYALRKDEVLKVVRDVNMKK
;
A
#
# COMPACT_ATOMS: atom_id res chain seq x y z
N MET A 1 42.75 42.54 -17.28
CA MET A 1 41.35 42.81 -17.73
C MET A 1 40.59 41.54 -18.16
N ILE A 2 41.19 40.62 -18.92
CA ILE A 2 40.52 39.40 -19.44
C ILE A 2 40.08 38.41 -18.35
N SER A 3 40.83 38.30 -17.25
CA SER A 3 40.49 37.40 -16.14
C SER A 3 39.26 37.85 -15.32
N ALA A 4 39.09 39.17 -15.14
CA ALA A 4 37.95 39.73 -14.40
C ALA A 4 36.64 39.66 -15.18
N THR A 5 36.69 39.76 -16.51
CA THR A 5 35.51 39.58 -17.38
C THR A 5 35.09 38.12 -17.47
N LYS A 6 36.04 37.18 -17.49
CA LYS A 6 35.75 35.74 -17.45
C LYS A 6 35.08 35.34 -16.14
N MET A 7 35.59 35.83 -15.01
CA MET A 7 35.02 35.58 -13.69
C MET A 7 33.58 36.13 -13.55
N LYS A 8 33.29 37.33 -14.08
CA LYS A 8 31.92 37.87 -14.12
C LYS A 8 30.98 37.05 -15.01
N MET A 9 31.49 36.49 -16.10
CA MET A 9 30.68 35.68 -17.02
C MET A 9 30.30 34.33 -16.41
N ASP A 10 31.21 33.74 -15.63
CA ASP A 10 30.95 32.48 -14.90
C ASP A 10 29.89 32.66 -13.79
N GLU A 11 29.91 33.80 -13.06
CA GLU A 11 28.87 34.10 -12.07
C GLU A 11 27.48 34.30 -12.69
N LEU A 12 27.41 35.01 -13.83
CA LEU A 12 26.14 35.19 -14.55
C LEU A 12 25.60 33.86 -15.09
N ALA A 13 26.47 32.96 -15.56
CA ALA A 13 26.09 31.64 -16.01
C ALA A 13 25.56 30.77 -14.85
N LEU A 14 26.21 30.82 -13.68
CA LEU A 14 25.77 30.10 -12.49
C LEU A 14 24.40 30.62 -12.00
N ALA A 15 24.23 31.95 -11.96
CA ALA A 15 22.95 32.57 -11.61
C ALA A 15 21.83 32.15 -12.58
N ALA A 16 22.08 32.19 -13.89
CA ALA A 16 21.10 31.77 -14.90
C ALA A 16 20.69 30.29 -14.74
N LEU A 17 21.64 29.39 -14.48
CA LEU A 17 21.37 27.98 -14.26
C LEU A 17 20.52 27.73 -13.00
N THR A 18 20.80 28.44 -11.90
CA THR A 18 20.00 28.31 -10.67
C THR A 18 18.56 28.79 -10.87
N VAL A 19 18.35 29.91 -11.55
CA VAL A 19 17.02 30.44 -11.85
C VAL A 19 16.25 29.50 -12.79
N PHE A 20 16.91 28.97 -13.82
CA PHE A 20 16.28 28.00 -14.73
C PHE A 20 15.87 26.71 -14.01
N SER A 21 16.73 26.18 -13.14
CA SER A 21 16.42 25.01 -12.30
C SER A 21 15.22 25.25 -11.38
N LEU A 22 15.15 26.42 -10.72
CA LEU A 22 14.02 26.80 -9.87
C LEU A 22 12.72 26.93 -10.67
N LEU A 23 12.75 27.61 -11.81
CA LEU A 23 11.58 27.74 -12.69
C LEU A 23 11.10 26.39 -13.20
N PHE A 24 12.03 25.52 -13.62
CA PHE A 24 11.70 24.16 -14.06
C PHE A 24 11.06 23.35 -12.93
N SER A 25 11.61 23.42 -11.72
CA SER A 25 11.05 22.77 -10.53
C SER A 25 9.64 23.26 -10.22
N ILE A 26 9.39 24.57 -10.28
CA ILE A 26 8.07 25.17 -10.04
C ILE A 26 7.05 24.74 -11.11
N LEU A 27 7.45 24.76 -12.38
CA LEU A 27 6.59 24.32 -13.50
C LEU A 27 6.29 22.83 -13.40
N TRP A 28 7.30 22.02 -13.09
CA TRP A 28 7.17 20.58 -12.88
C TRP A 28 6.22 20.26 -11.72
N TYR A 29 6.41 20.91 -10.57
CA TYR A 29 5.55 20.78 -9.40
C TYR A 29 4.11 21.19 -9.74
N SER A 30 3.93 22.35 -10.36
CA SER A 30 2.61 22.85 -10.78
C SER A 30 1.89 21.91 -11.76
N TRP A 31 2.62 21.31 -12.69
CA TRP A 31 2.06 20.33 -13.64
C TRP A 31 1.60 19.06 -12.92
N ILE A 32 2.40 18.54 -11.98
CA ILE A 32 2.04 17.37 -11.17
C ILE A 32 0.80 17.63 -10.31
N PHE A 33 0.70 18.78 -9.64
CA PHE A 33 -0.51 19.13 -8.88
C PHE A 33 -1.76 19.22 -9.75
N LYS A 34 -1.64 19.83 -10.94
CA LYS A 34 -2.76 19.93 -11.87
C LYS A 34 -3.21 18.55 -12.36
N LYS A 35 -2.27 17.64 -12.60
CA LYS A 35 -2.57 16.24 -12.98
C LYS A 35 -3.29 15.49 -11.86
N SER A 36 -2.90 15.71 -10.60
CA SER A 36 -3.54 15.08 -9.43
C SER A 36 -5.00 15.51 -9.21
N LYS A 37 -5.46 16.63 -9.80
CA LYS A 37 -6.84 17.12 -9.67
C LYS A 37 -7.81 16.58 -10.74
N LYS A 38 -7.34 15.85 -11.75
CA LYS A 38 -8.22 15.28 -12.80
C LYS A 38 -8.81 13.95 -12.34
N GLY A 39 -9.96 14.02 -11.65
CA GLY A 39 -10.76 12.85 -11.28
C GLY A 39 -12.09 13.28 -10.66
N THR A 40 -13.10 13.53 -11.51
CA THR A 40 -14.48 13.79 -11.11
C THR A 40 -15.17 12.49 -10.73
N SER A 41 -15.27 12.23 -9.43
CA SER A 41 -16.15 11.24 -8.82
C SER A 41 -16.55 11.75 -7.43
N PRO A 42 -17.67 11.27 -6.85
CA PRO A 42 -18.20 11.80 -5.59
C PRO A 42 -17.07 11.91 -4.58
N CYS A 43 -16.83 13.13 -4.11
CA CYS A 43 -15.61 13.43 -3.36
C CYS A 43 -15.74 12.81 -1.97
N LEU A 44 -15.35 11.54 -1.82
CA LEU A 44 -15.16 10.96 -0.51
C LEU A 44 -14.22 11.89 0.28
N PRO A 45 -14.55 12.21 1.54
CA PRO A 45 -13.69 13.01 2.40
C PRO A 45 -12.36 12.28 2.60
N GLY A 46 -11.31 13.01 2.98
CA GLY A 46 -10.00 12.39 3.15
C GLY A 46 -8.89 13.37 3.47
N PRO A 47 -7.80 12.92 4.13
CA PRO A 47 -6.66 13.77 4.39
C PRO A 47 -5.98 14.19 3.09
N PRO A 48 -5.51 15.45 3.00
CA PRO A 48 -4.71 15.89 1.86
C PRO A 48 -3.36 15.15 1.85
N GLY A 49 -2.92 14.75 0.66
CA GLY A 49 -1.61 14.13 0.44
C GLY A 49 -0.64 15.06 -0.28
N LEU A 50 0.66 14.81 -0.15
CA LEU A 50 1.69 15.44 -0.96
C LEU A 50 1.63 14.93 -2.41
N PRO A 51 2.14 15.70 -3.39
CA PRO A 51 2.33 15.22 -4.75
C PRO A 51 3.20 13.97 -4.78
N ILE A 52 2.84 13.01 -5.64
CA ILE A 52 3.53 11.73 -5.85
C ILE A 52 3.50 10.78 -4.65
N LEU A 53 3.81 11.27 -3.44
CA LEU A 53 3.90 10.47 -2.21
C LEU A 53 2.52 10.26 -1.54
N GLY A 54 1.56 11.14 -1.80
CA GLY A 54 0.27 11.10 -1.12
C GLY A 54 0.42 11.30 0.38
N TYR A 55 -0.24 10.45 1.17
CA TYR A 55 -0.25 10.47 2.62
C TYR A 55 0.86 9.59 3.24
N LEU A 56 1.68 8.91 2.43
CA LEU A 56 2.74 8.01 2.92
C LEU A 56 3.67 8.67 3.98
N PRO A 57 4.14 9.92 3.80
CA PRO A 57 5.08 10.52 4.77
C PRO A 57 4.45 10.83 6.13
N PHE A 58 3.13 10.83 6.21
CA PHE A 58 2.39 11.09 7.44
C PHE A 58 1.94 9.81 8.13
N LEU A 59 2.23 8.62 7.56
CA LEU A 59 1.89 7.35 8.17
C LEU A 59 2.75 7.06 9.40
N GLN A 60 2.09 6.60 10.46
CA GLN A 60 2.72 6.15 11.69
C GLN A 60 2.92 4.63 11.66
N LEU A 61 3.78 4.11 12.56
CA LEU A 61 4.02 2.67 12.68
C LEU A 61 2.74 1.89 13.01
N ASN A 62 1.85 2.47 13.82
CA ASN A 62 0.56 1.90 14.19
C ASN A 62 -0.56 2.30 13.21
N LEU A 63 -0.48 1.77 11.99
CA LEU A 63 -1.40 2.12 10.89
C LEU A 63 -2.89 1.97 11.23
N HIS A 64 -3.25 0.90 11.94
CA HIS A 64 -4.65 0.61 12.29
C HIS A 64 -5.22 1.62 13.31
N HIS A 65 -4.41 2.12 14.25
CA HIS A 65 -4.82 3.20 15.15
C HIS A 65 -5.02 4.50 14.38
N GLN A 66 -4.05 4.85 13.53
CA GLN A 66 -4.12 6.07 12.73
C GLN A 66 -5.34 6.07 11.79
N PHE A 67 -5.66 4.95 11.16
CA PHE A 67 -6.87 4.84 10.33
C PHE A 67 -8.16 4.95 11.15
N ALA A 68 -8.19 4.39 12.36
CA ALA A 68 -9.32 4.57 13.26
C ALA A 68 -9.50 6.04 13.70
N GLU A 69 -8.41 6.77 13.93
CA GLU A 69 -8.45 8.21 14.23
C GLU A 69 -8.92 9.03 13.03
N LEU A 70 -8.41 8.75 11.83
CA LEU A 70 -8.87 9.39 10.60
C LEU A 70 -10.35 9.12 10.33
N ALA A 71 -10.85 7.92 10.65
CA ALA A 71 -12.27 7.58 10.53
C ALA A 71 -13.17 8.43 11.45
N LYS A 72 -12.68 8.84 12.63
CA LYS A 72 -13.42 9.77 13.51
C LYS A 72 -13.55 11.16 12.89
N THR A 73 -12.55 11.59 12.12
CA THR A 73 -12.51 12.92 11.50
C THR A 73 -13.24 12.97 10.16
N TYR A 74 -13.03 11.97 9.30
CA TYR A 74 -13.54 11.94 7.92
C TYR A 74 -14.77 11.06 7.75
N GLY A 75 -15.15 10.30 8.77
CA GLY A 75 -16.31 9.41 8.77
C GLY A 75 -15.99 7.95 8.44
N PRO A 76 -17.01 7.10 8.38
CA PRO A 76 -16.87 5.64 8.26
C PRO A 76 -16.37 5.16 6.90
N ILE A 77 -16.34 6.04 5.89
CA ILE A 77 -15.77 5.79 4.58
C ILE A 77 -15.05 7.05 4.10
N TYR A 78 -13.75 6.92 3.83
CA TYR A 78 -12.92 8.05 3.41
C TYR A 78 -11.81 7.57 2.48
N LYS A 79 -11.20 8.50 1.75
CA LYS A 79 -10.12 8.22 0.80
C LYS A 79 -8.80 8.79 1.27
N LEU A 80 -7.70 8.18 0.86
CA LEU A 80 -6.36 8.75 0.94
C LEU A 80 -5.51 8.22 -0.22
N HIS A 81 -4.44 8.91 -0.57
CA HIS A 81 -3.50 8.44 -1.58
C HIS A 81 -2.28 7.83 -0.90
N LEU A 82 -1.89 6.62 -1.27
CA LEU A 82 -0.65 5.98 -0.85
C LEU A 82 0.28 5.95 -2.05
N GLY A 83 1.16 6.96 -2.15
CA GLY A 83 1.90 7.20 -3.37
C GLY A 83 0.96 7.58 -4.51
N SER A 84 1.05 6.85 -5.61
CA SER A 84 0.15 6.99 -6.78
C SER A 84 -1.16 6.19 -6.66
N LYS A 85 -1.33 5.36 -5.62
CA LYS A 85 -2.52 4.52 -5.47
C LYS A 85 -3.59 5.20 -4.62
N LEU A 86 -4.80 5.35 -5.17
CA LEU A 86 -5.97 5.75 -4.39
C LEU A 86 -6.39 4.58 -3.48
N THR A 87 -6.51 4.87 -2.18
CA THR A 87 -6.93 3.91 -1.17
C THR A 87 -8.23 4.40 -0.52
N ILE A 88 -9.22 3.52 -0.46
CA ILE A 88 -10.48 3.77 0.25
C ILE A 88 -10.44 2.98 1.55
N VAL A 89 -10.66 3.66 2.66
CA VAL A 89 -10.72 3.05 3.99
C VAL A 89 -12.17 3.01 4.44
N ILE A 90 -12.59 1.85 4.94
CA ILE A 90 -13.94 1.59 5.42
C ILE A 90 -13.84 1.13 6.87
N SER A 91 -14.55 1.80 7.76
CA SER A 91 -14.51 1.57 9.22
C SER A 91 -15.88 1.26 9.84
N SER A 92 -16.93 1.10 9.02
CA SER A 92 -18.27 0.71 9.49
C SER A 92 -18.52 -0.79 9.29
N PRO A 93 -19.00 -1.52 10.32
CA PRO A 93 -19.35 -2.94 10.17
C PRO A 93 -20.36 -3.23 9.05
N ALA A 94 -21.34 -2.34 8.85
CA ALA A 94 -22.34 -2.50 7.80
C ALA A 94 -21.70 -2.43 6.40
N LEU A 95 -20.82 -1.44 6.17
CA LEU A 95 -20.10 -1.29 4.90
C LEU A 95 -19.07 -2.40 4.68
N ILE A 96 -18.39 -2.84 5.74
CA ILE A 96 -17.45 -3.96 5.66
C ILE A 96 -18.19 -5.24 5.25
N LYS A 97 -19.37 -5.51 5.82
CA LYS A 97 -20.19 -6.65 5.42
C LYS A 97 -20.56 -6.56 3.93
N GLU A 98 -20.95 -5.38 3.46
CA GLU A 98 -21.29 -5.18 2.06
C GLU A 98 -20.09 -5.53 1.15
N VAL A 99 -18.89 -5.07 1.48
CA VAL A 99 -17.68 -5.31 0.67
C VAL A 99 -17.15 -6.73 0.76
N VAL A 100 -17.12 -7.31 1.96
CA VAL A 100 -16.43 -8.60 2.22
C VAL A 100 -17.36 -9.80 2.10
N ARG A 101 -18.68 -9.59 2.10
CA ARG A 101 -19.68 -10.67 2.04
C ARG A 101 -20.70 -10.47 0.93
N ASP A 102 -21.38 -9.34 0.90
CA ASP A 102 -22.54 -9.19 0.01
C ASP A 102 -22.12 -8.89 -1.45
N GLN A 103 -20.98 -8.22 -1.63
CA GLN A 103 -20.35 -7.90 -2.92
C GLN A 103 -18.92 -8.46 -3.02
N ASP A 104 -18.65 -9.55 -2.30
CA ASP A 104 -17.32 -10.13 -2.16
C ASP A 104 -16.63 -10.44 -3.49
N MET A 105 -17.38 -10.92 -4.49
CA MET A 105 -16.87 -11.22 -5.83
C MET A 105 -16.36 -9.98 -6.58
N ILE A 106 -16.99 -8.82 -6.38
CA ILE A 106 -16.58 -7.55 -7.02
C ILE A 106 -15.25 -7.08 -6.43
N PHE A 107 -15.12 -7.19 -5.10
CA PHE A 107 -13.95 -6.76 -4.34
C PHE A 107 -12.90 -7.86 -4.12
N ALA A 108 -13.06 -9.02 -4.75
CA ALA A 108 -12.17 -10.17 -4.53
C ALA A 108 -10.77 -9.98 -5.14
N ASN A 109 -10.66 -9.19 -6.22
CA ASN A 109 -9.42 -9.01 -6.96
C ASN A 109 -8.45 -8.05 -6.25
N ARG A 110 -7.15 -8.35 -6.35
CA ARG A 110 -6.08 -7.59 -5.68
C ARG A 110 -4.93 -7.35 -6.66
N ASP A 111 -4.30 -6.20 -6.55
CA ASP A 111 -3.04 -5.94 -7.26
C ASP A 111 -1.89 -6.64 -6.53
N PRO A 112 -1.15 -7.55 -7.18
CA PRO A 112 0.02 -8.16 -6.57
C PRO A 112 1.12 -7.11 -6.34
N PRO A 113 1.74 -7.06 -5.14
CA PRO A 113 2.96 -6.29 -4.95
C PRO A 113 4.11 -6.91 -5.76
N ILE A 114 5.14 -6.13 -6.04
CA ILE A 114 6.33 -6.59 -6.78
C ILE A 114 6.92 -7.85 -6.12
N ALA A 115 6.95 -7.90 -4.78
CA ALA A 115 7.42 -9.08 -4.05
C ALA A 115 6.63 -10.36 -4.38
N ALA A 116 5.31 -10.26 -4.55
CA ALA A 116 4.49 -11.40 -4.95
C ALA A 116 4.75 -11.80 -6.41
N VAL A 117 4.88 -10.82 -7.31
CA VAL A 117 5.23 -11.08 -8.71
C VAL A 117 6.57 -11.79 -8.81
N VAL A 118 7.57 -11.39 -8.03
CA VAL A 118 8.88 -12.04 -8.00
C VAL A 118 8.81 -13.44 -7.40
N ALA A 119 8.02 -13.64 -6.34
CA ALA A 119 7.94 -14.92 -5.65
C ALA A 119 7.13 -15.99 -6.39
N THR A 120 6.01 -15.61 -7.02
CA THR A 120 5.01 -16.55 -7.56
C THR A 120 4.53 -16.19 -8.97
N GLY A 121 5.06 -15.12 -9.57
CA GLY A 121 4.50 -14.55 -10.80
C GLY A 121 3.16 -13.84 -10.59
N GLY A 122 2.71 -13.65 -9.34
CA GLY A 122 1.38 -13.16 -9.02
C GLY A 122 0.27 -14.21 -9.19
N VAL A 123 0.65 -15.48 -9.37
CA VAL A 123 -0.26 -16.60 -9.57
C VAL A 123 -0.20 -17.54 -8.37
N ASP A 124 -1.00 -17.25 -7.35
CA ASP A 124 -1.11 -18.04 -6.12
C ASP A 124 -2.48 -17.81 -5.41
N ILE A 125 -2.68 -18.49 -4.29
CA ILE A 125 -3.93 -18.41 -3.52
C ILE A 125 -4.21 -17.03 -2.89
N ALA A 126 -3.19 -16.18 -2.72
CA ALA A 126 -3.28 -14.88 -2.09
C ALA A 126 -3.51 -13.73 -3.09
N TRP A 127 -2.93 -13.82 -4.29
CA TRP A 127 -2.86 -12.73 -5.26
C TRP A 127 -3.53 -13.00 -6.61
N SER A 128 -3.85 -14.26 -6.95
CA SER A 128 -4.55 -14.53 -8.21
C SER A 128 -5.93 -13.87 -8.27
N PRO A 129 -6.33 -13.35 -9.44
CA PRO A 129 -7.66 -12.81 -9.61
C PRO A 129 -8.73 -13.90 -9.39
N TYR A 130 -9.88 -13.48 -8.90
CA TYR A 130 -11.02 -14.33 -8.68
C TYR A 130 -11.48 -14.95 -10.01
N GLY A 131 -11.63 -16.27 -10.02
CA GLY A 131 -11.97 -17.03 -11.20
C GLY A 131 -11.94 -18.52 -10.95
N ALA A 132 -12.13 -19.33 -12.01
CA ALA A 132 -12.13 -20.79 -11.89
C ALA A 132 -10.83 -21.33 -11.29
N TYR A 133 -9.68 -20.76 -11.68
CA TYR A 133 -8.37 -21.12 -11.16
C TYR A 133 -8.26 -20.88 -9.64
N TRP A 134 -8.52 -19.65 -9.18
CA TRP A 134 -8.46 -19.31 -7.76
C TRP A 134 -9.44 -20.14 -6.92
N ARG A 135 -10.67 -20.36 -7.41
CA ARG A 135 -11.65 -21.22 -6.73
C ARG A 135 -11.17 -22.67 -6.60
N GLY A 136 -10.54 -23.22 -7.65
CA GLY A 136 -9.94 -24.55 -7.63
C GLY A 136 -8.82 -24.67 -6.60
N MET A 137 -7.88 -23.72 -6.61
CA MET A 137 -6.80 -23.66 -5.62
C MET A 137 -7.32 -23.56 -4.19
N ARG A 138 -8.29 -22.66 -3.94
CA ARG A 138 -8.89 -22.49 -2.61
C ARG A 138 -9.58 -23.77 -2.14
N LYS A 139 -10.32 -24.45 -3.02
CA LYS A 139 -10.97 -25.73 -2.70
C LYS A 139 -9.95 -26.80 -2.31
N LEU A 140 -8.86 -26.92 -3.06
CA LEU A 140 -7.79 -27.87 -2.78
C LEU A 140 -7.10 -27.53 -1.45
N PHE A 141 -6.72 -26.27 -1.25
CA PHE A 141 -6.04 -25.84 -0.03
C PHE A 141 -6.90 -26.06 1.22
N VAL A 142 -8.18 -25.72 1.17
CA VAL A 142 -9.09 -25.95 2.30
C VAL A 142 -9.28 -27.45 2.59
N ARG A 143 -9.39 -28.28 1.55
CA ARG A 143 -9.62 -29.72 1.70
C ARG A 143 -8.38 -30.46 2.21
N GLU A 144 -7.22 -30.19 1.63
CA GLU A 144 -6.00 -30.95 1.92
C GLU A 144 -5.21 -30.36 3.10
N MET A 145 -5.13 -29.03 3.21
CA MET A 145 -4.26 -28.38 4.19
C MET A 145 -5.02 -27.94 5.44
N LEU A 146 -6.19 -27.30 5.27
CA LEU A 146 -6.95 -26.70 6.39
C LEU A 146 -8.12 -27.55 6.89
N SER A 147 -8.24 -28.81 6.45
CA SER A 147 -9.31 -29.69 6.93
C SER A 147 -9.05 -30.16 8.35
N ASN A 148 -10.13 -30.44 9.08
CA ASN A 148 -10.03 -30.98 10.44
C ASN A 148 -9.16 -32.25 10.48
N ASN A 149 -9.31 -33.14 9.50
CA ASN A 149 -8.52 -34.38 9.43
C ASN A 149 -7.02 -34.07 9.32
N ASN A 150 -6.62 -33.17 8.42
CA ASN A 150 -5.21 -32.81 8.27
C ASN A 150 -4.68 -32.05 9.49
N LEU A 151 -5.48 -31.16 10.08
CA LEU A 151 -5.12 -30.46 11.31
C LEU A 151 -4.91 -31.43 12.48
N GLN A 152 -5.74 -32.46 12.62
CA GLN A 152 -5.57 -33.48 13.66
C GLN A 152 -4.35 -34.37 13.37
N ALA A 153 -4.17 -34.82 12.14
CA ALA A 153 -3.02 -35.64 11.74
C ALA A 153 -1.68 -34.94 12.00
N THR A 154 -1.62 -33.61 11.80
CA THR A 154 -0.41 -32.80 12.02
C THR A 154 -0.30 -32.23 13.43
N TYR A 155 -1.23 -32.52 14.34
CA TYR A 155 -1.27 -31.92 15.68
C TYR A 155 0.00 -32.20 16.49
N ALA A 156 0.46 -33.46 16.52
CA ALA A 156 1.64 -33.86 17.27
C ALA A 156 2.89 -33.07 16.83
N LEU A 157 3.13 -32.99 15.52
CA LEU A 157 4.25 -32.22 14.95
C LEU A 157 4.17 -30.73 15.33
N ARG A 158 2.99 -30.11 15.20
CA ARG A 158 2.80 -28.70 15.57
C ARG A 158 3.05 -28.46 17.06
N LYS A 159 2.59 -29.38 17.92
CA LYS A 159 2.81 -29.32 19.36
C LYS A 159 4.31 -29.42 19.70
N ASP A 160 5.02 -30.34 19.07
CA ASP A 160 6.44 -30.55 19.32
C ASP A 160 7.28 -29.35 18.91
N GLU A 161 7.00 -28.72 17.76
CA GLU A 161 7.71 -27.50 17.36
C GLU A 161 7.46 -26.33 18.29
N VAL A 162 6.22 -26.14 18.76
CA VAL A 162 5.93 -25.11 19.78
C VAL A 162 6.71 -25.39 21.06
N LEU A 163 6.74 -26.63 21.55
CA LEU A 163 7.51 -26.99 22.74
C LEU A 163 9.02 -26.79 22.57
N LYS A 164 9.55 -27.05 21.37
CA LYS A 164 10.95 -26.79 21.03
C LYS A 164 11.27 -25.30 21.11
N VAL A 165 10.45 -24.44 20.47
CA VAL A 165 10.64 -22.98 20.53
C VAL A 165 10.59 -22.47 21.98
N VAL A 166 9.66 -22.98 22.81
CA VAL A 166 9.57 -22.60 24.23
C VAL A 166 10.84 -22.98 25.00
N ARG A 167 11.37 -24.19 24.78
CA ARG A 167 12.65 -24.60 25.39
C ARG A 167 13.79 -23.71 24.93
N ASP A 168 13.91 -23.44 23.64
CA ASP A 168 14.99 -22.62 23.08
C ASP A 168 14.98 -21.20 23.63
N VAL A 169 13.81 -20.58 23.83
CA VAL A 169 13.67 -19.27 24.47
C VAL A 169 14.09 -19.32 25.95
N ASN A 170 13.72 -20.39 26.66
CA ASN A 170 14.07 -20.55 28.07
C ASN A 170 15.55 -20.87 28.30
N MET A 171 16.23 -21.51 27.35
CA MET A 171 17.67 -21.84 27.43
C MET A 171 18.58 -20.67 27.03
N LYS A 172 18.04 -19.59 26.44
CA LYS A 172 18.80 -18.38 26.06
C LYS A 172 18.81 -17.30 27.15
N LYS A 173 18.46 -17.66 28.38
CA LYS A 173 18.68 -16.87 29.60
C LYS A 173 19.85 -17.46 30.37
#